data_AF-H2YH13-F1
#
_entry.id   AF-H2YH13-F1
#
_cell.length_a   1.000
_cell.length_b   1.000
_cell.length_c   1.000
_cell.angle_alpha   90.00
_cell.angle_beta   90.00
_cell.angle_gamma   90.00
#
_symmetry.space_group_name_H-M   'P 1'
#
loop_
_entity.id
_entity.type
_entity.pdbx_description
1 polymer ?
#
loop_
_entity_poly.entity_id
_entity_poly.type
_entity_poly.pdbx_seq_one_letter_code
_entity_poly.pdbx_strand_id
1 'polypeptide(L)'
;MEYYIIQRVTGWTILWFTLYRTCNKVLCKRQPEYNCRIVTLFHAFVITLLSCYLTFFQGSNPYTVLGLPNTNSQVTCLTISLGYFLYDFLWCLYFRTEGPVMLMHHVVSIIFMAICLHLGISGTEVVATIFGSEITSIFLNVVRWYIV
;
A
#
# COMPACT_ATOMS: atom_id res chain seq x y z
N MET A 1 -15.22 -16.24 -2.50
CA MET A 1 -14.78 -14.86 -2.19
C MET A 1 -13.27 -14.80 -2.02
N GLU A 2 -12.68 -15.68 -1.21
CA GLU A 2 -11.22 -15.71 -0.97
C GLU A 2 -10.37 -15.86 -2.24
N TYR A 3 -10.69 -16.79 -3.15
CA TYR A 3 -9.97 -16.95 -4.41
C TYR A 3 -9.90 -15.67 -5.24
N TYR A 4 -10.99 -14.90 -5.27
CA TYR A 4 -11.05 -13.63 -5.98
C TYR A 4 -10.13 -12.59 -5.35
N ILE A 5 -10.08 -12.51 -4.01
CA ILE A 5 -9.18 -11.61 -3.29
C ILE A 5 -7.72 -11.98 -3.56
N ILE A 6 -7.37 -13.26 -3.47
CA ILE A 6 -6.01 -13.75 -3.73
C ILE A 6 -5.58 -13.39 -5.15
N GLN A 7 -6.41 -13.67 -6.16
CA GLN A 7 -6.13 -13.32 -7.56
C GLN A 7 -5.88 -11.82 -7.74
N ARG A 8 -6.67 -10.96 -7.08
CA ARG A 8 -6.48 -9.51 -7.15
C ARG A 8 -5.17 -9.07 -6.51
N VAL A 9 -4.87 -9.55 -5.30
CA VAL A 9 -3.63 -9.22 -4.60
C VAL A 9 -2.43 -9.66 -5.44
N THR A 10 -2.43 -10.90 -5.94
CA THR A 10 -1.37 -11.40 -6.84
C THR A 10 -1.25 -10.56 -8.10
N GLY A 11 -2.38 -10.20 -8.74
CA GLY A 11 -2.39 -9.34 -9.91
C GLY A 11 -1.78 -7.96 -9.65
N TRP A 12 -2.15 -7.33 -8.53
CA TRP A 12 -1.57 -6.05 -8.12
C TRP A 12 -0.09 -6.16 -7.80
N THR A 13 0.35 -7.18 -7.06
CA THR A 13 1.78 -7.41 -6.79
C THR A 13 2.57 -7.54 -8.10
N ILE A 14 2.08 -8.33 -9.06
CA ILE A 14 2.71 -8.45 -10.38
C ILE A 14 2.76 -7.10 -11.09
N LEU A 15 1.66 -6.34 -11.06
CA LEU A 15 1.58 -5.00 -11.66
C LEU A 15 2.65 -4.06 -11.06
N TRP A 16 2.80 -4.02 -9.74
CA TRP A 16 3.82 -3.22 -9.07
C TRP A 16 5.24 -3.63 -9.47
N PHE A 17 5.53 -4.93 -9.53
CA PHE A 17 6.80 -5.43 -10.06
C PHE A 17 7.04 -5.05 -11.53
N THR A 18 6.00 -5.07 -12.37
CA THR A 18 6.13 -4.65 -13.78
C THR A 18 6.35 -3.16 -13.91
N LEU A 19 5.71 -2.34 -13.07
CA LEU A 19 5.92 -0.90 -13.05
C LEU A 19 7.37 -0.58 -12.66
N TYR A 20 7.88 -1.20 -11.60
CA TYR A 20 9.29 -1.09 -11.20
C TYR A 20 10.27 -1.48 -12.31
N ARG A 21 10.03 -2.62 -12.98
CA ARG A 21 10.86 -3.05 -14.12
C ARG A 21 10.83 -2.06 -15.28
N THR A 22 9.68 -1.44 -15.52
CA THR A 22 9.54 -0.38 -16.54
C THR A 22 10.33 0.87 -16.13
N CYS A 23 10.21 1.32 -14.87
CA CYS A 23 11.02 2.42 -14.33
C CYS A 23 12.52 2.13 -14.49
N ASN A 24 12.99 0.92 -14.18
CA ASN A 24 14.40 0.54 -14.38
C ASN A 24 14.86 0.62 -15.84
N LYS A 25 14.00 0.29 -16.81
CA LYS A 25 14.34 0.39 -18.23
C LYS A 25 14.40 1.84 -18.70
N VAL A 26 13.42 2.66 -18.31
CA VAL A 26 13.31 4.07 -18.74
C VAL A 26 14.35 4.93 -18.04
N LEU A 27 14.60 4.68 -16.75
CA LEU A 27 15.53 5.43 -15.89
C LEU A 27 16.79 4.61 -15.61
N CYS A 28 17.34 3.97 -16.64
CA CYS A 28 18.46 3.02 -16.54
C CYS A 28 19.76 3.61 -15.97
N LYS A 29 19.89 4.94 -15.95
CA LYS A 29 21.05 5.65 -15.37
C LYS A 29 20.91 5.91 -13.86
N ARG A 30 19.75 5.63 -13.26
CA ARG A 30 19.46 5.86 -11.84
C ARG A 30 19.67 4.59 -11.03
N GLN A 31 19.93 4.75 -9.74
CA GLN A 31 20.07 3.63 -8.82
C GLN A 31 18.73 2.88 -8.69
N PRO A 32 18.74 1.54 -8.48
CA PRO A 32 17.53 0.74 -8.30
C PRO A 32 16.59 1.31 -7.22
N GLU A 33 17.15 1.83 -6.13
CA GLU A 33 16.38 2.45 -5.05
C GLU A 33 15.61 3.69 -5.50
N TYR A 34 16.21 4.54 -6.34
CA TYR A 34 15.54 5.72 -6.88
C TYR A 34 14.29 5.33 -7.68
N ASN A 35 14.40 4.29 -8.50
CA ASN A 35 13.29 3.79 -9.30
C ASN A 35 12.21 3.14 -8.42
N CYS A 36 12.58 2.45 -7.35
CA CYS A 36 11.63 1.94 -6.36
C CYS A 36 10.87 3.07 -5.67
N ARG A 37 11.57 4.13 -5.23
CA ARG A 37 10.94 5.29 -4.59
C ARG A 37 9.92 6.01 -5.49
N ILE A 38 10.13 6.03 -6.81
CA ILE A 38 9.10 6.55 -7.74
C ILE A 38 7.84 5.68 -7.70
N VAL A 39 7.98 4.36 -7.69
CA VAL A 39 6.84 3.42 -7.57
C VAL A 39 6.12 3.62 -6.24
N THR A 40 6.87 3.73 -5.14
CA THR A 40 6.35 4.04 -3.81
C THR A 40 5.58 5.35 -3.78
N LEU A 41 6.13 6.42 -4.33
CA LEU A 41 5.46 7.72 -4.36
C LEU A 41 4.18 7.69 -5.19
N PHE A 42 4.21 6.99 -6.33
CA PHE A 42 3.02 6.83 -7.17
C PHE A 42 1.91 6.06 -6.44
N HIS A 43 2.25 4.95 -5.78
CA HIS A 43 1.34 4.22 -4.91
C HIS A 43 0.77 5.12 -3.81
N ALA A 44 1.64 5.78 -3.04
CA ALA A 44 1.24 6.61 -1.91
C ALA A 44 0.30 7.73 -2.34
N PHE A 45 0.57 8.38 -3.48
CA PHE A 45 -0.29 9.41 -4.05
C PHE A 45 -1.68 8.87 -4.43
N VAL A 46 -1.72 7.80 -5.23
CA VAL A 46 -2.99 7.21 -5.70
C VAL A 46 -3.83 6.70 -4.53
N ILE A 47 -3.21 5.99 -3.59
CA ILE A 47 -3.90 5.42 -2.44
C ILE A 47 -4.29 6.49 -1.44
N THR A 48 -3.51 7.55 -1.23
CA THR A 48 -3.94 8.68 -0.38
C THR A 48 -5.22 9.30 -0.92
N LEU A 49 -5.33 9.54 -2.23
CA LEU A 49 -6.55 10.10 -2.83
C LEU A 49 -7.74 9.14 -2.70
N LEU A 50 -7.54 7.86 -3.05
CA LEU A 50 -8.59 6.85 -2.96
C LEU A 50 -9.06 6.64 -1.53
N SER A 51 -8.13 6.47 -0.59
CA SER A 51 -8.45 6.24 0.82
C SER A 51 -9.05 7.47 1.49
N CYS A 52 -8.66 8.69 1.09
CA CYS A 52 -9.34 9.93 1.51
C CYS A 52 -10.81 9.91 1.10
N TYR A 53 -11.09 9.63 -0.18
CA TYR A 53 -12.45 9.55 -0.68
C TYR A 53 -13.27 8.50 0.09
N LEU A 54 -12.71 7.30 0.25
CA LEU A 54 -13.37 6.21 0.93
C LEU A 54 -13.56 6.43 2.43
N THR A 55 -12.70 7.22 3.07
CA THR A 55 -12.80 7.52 4.50
C THR A 55 -13.84 8.61 4.76
N PHE A 56 -13.79 9.72 4.02
CA PHE A 56 -14.59 10.90 4.32
C PHE A 56 -15.95 10.96 3.61
N PHE A 57 -16.09 10.30 2.45
CA PHE A 57 -17.33 10.37 1.67
C PHE A 57 -18.11 9.06 1.68
N GLN A 58 -17.43 7.91 1.68
CA GLN A 58 -18.08 6.59 1.65
C GLN A 58 -18.02 5.86 3.01
N GLY A 59 -17.14 6.30 3.91
CA GLY A 59 -16.88 5.65 5.19
C GLY A 59 -17.98 5.93 6.20
N SER A 60 -18.24 4.94 7.05
CA SER A 60 -19.05 5.14 8.25
C SER A 60 -18.29 6.01 9.27
N ASN A 61 -19.03 6.82 10.05
CA ASN A 61 -18.42 7.60 11.10
C ASN A 61 -17.88 6.67 12.21
N PRO A 62 -16.56 6.63 12.46
CA PRO A 62 -15.95 5.70 13.40
C PRO A 62 -16.35 5.96 14.86
N TYR A 63 -16.86 7.15 15.18
CA TYR A 63 -17.40 7.46 16.51
C TYR A 63 -18.81 6.92 16.75
N THR A 64 -19.45 6.39 15.70
CA THR A 64 -20.85 5.93 15.77
C THR A 64 -20.99 4.43 15.54
N VAL A 65 -20.26 3.87 14.56
CA VAL A 65 -20.34 2.45 14.20
C VAL A 65 -18.98 1.97 13.73
N LEU A 66 -18.52 0.86 14.31
CA LEU A 66 -17.27 0.19 13.98
C LEU A 66 -17.53 -1.23 13.45
N GLY A 67 -16.58 -1.75 12.66
CA GLY A 67 -16.56 -3.15 12.23
C GLY A 67 -17.61 -3.50 11.18
N LEU A 68 -18.03 -2.52 10.36
CA LEU A 68 -18.99 -2.77 9.29
C LEU A 68 -18.40 -3.66 8.18
N PRO A 69 -19.27 -4.37 7.42
CA PRO A 69 -18.84 -5.14 6.26
C PRO A 69 -18.10 -4.28 5.23
N ASN A 70 -17.06 -4.86 4.64
CA ASN A 70 -16.24 -4.18 3.65
C ASN A 70 -17.03 -3.93 2.37
N THR A 71 -17.03 -2.68 1.91
CA THR A 71 -17.55 -2.35 0.58
C THR A 71 -16.59 -2.81 -0.51
N ASN A 72 -17.10 -3.05 -1.73
CA ASN A 72 -16.27 -3.44 -2.87
C ASN A 72 -15.14 -2.42 -3.16
N SER A 73 -15.39 -1.13 -2.94
CA SER A 73 -14.39 -0.07 -3.10
C SER A 73 -13.29 -0.14 -2.04
N GLN A 74 -13.64 -0.42 -0.78
CA GLN A 74 -12.66 -0.64 0.30
C GLN A 74 -11.84 -1.90 0.05
N VAL A 75 -12.46 -3.01 -0.33
CA VAL A 75 -11.74 -4.22 -0.76
C VAL A 75 -10.78 -3.92 -1.91
N THR A 76 -11.20 -3.08 -2.87
CA THR A 76 -10.32 -2.66 -3.96
C THR A 76 -9.11 -1.89 -3.47
N CYS A 77 -9.31 -0.87 -2.64
CA CYS A 77 -8.22 -0.11 -2.02
C CYS A 77 -7.26 -1.03 -1.26
N LEU A 78 -7.80 -1.91 -0.40
CA LEU A 78 -7.03 -2.86 0.40
C LEU A 78 -6.23 -3.84 -0.45
N THR A 79 -6.80 -4.38 -1.54
CA THR A 79 -6.08 -5.32 -2.42
C THR A 79 -4.95 -4.64 -3.21
N ILE A 80 -5.14 -3.38 -3.63
CA ILE A 80 -4.07 -2.59 -4.29
C ILE A 80 -2.93 -2.35 -3.30
N SER A 81 -3.27 -1.89 -2.09
CA SER A 81 -2.28 -1.61 -1.03
C SER A 81 -1.56 -2.86 -0.55
N LEU A 82 -2.27 -3.95 -0.28
CA LEU A 82 -1.65 -5.22 0.11
C LEU A 82 -0.71 -5.73 -1.01
N GLY A 83 -1.13 -5.60 -2.26
CA GLY A 83 -0.29 -5.96 -3.41
C GLY A 83 1.01 -5.15 -3.47
N TYR A 84 0.94 -3.85 -3.19
CA TYR A 84 2.11 -2.96 -3.09
C TYR A 84 3.01 -3.34 -1.91
N PHE A 85 2.45 -3.49 -0.71
CA PHE A 85 3.22 -3.82 0.49
C PHE A 85 3.98 -5.14 0.34
N LEU A 86 3.39 -6.14 -0.33
CA LEU A 86 4.09 -7.38 -0.68
C LEU A 86 5.25 -7.16 -1.65
N TYR A 87 5.04 -6.37 -2.70
CA TYR A 87 6.09 -5.98 -3.64
C TYR A 87 7.25 -5.28 -2.92
N ASP A 88 6.94 -4.26 -2.11
CA ASP A 88 7.91 -3.40 -1.45
C ASP A 88 8.70 -4.17 -0.38
N PHE A 89 8.02 -5.03 0.36
CA PHE A 89 8.66 -5.92 1.33
C PHE A 89 9.66 -6.88 0.65
N LEU A 90 9.27 -7.54 -0.44
CA LEU A 90 10.16 -8.43 -1.20
C LEU A 90 11.35 -7.66 -1.79
N TRP A 91 11.11 -6.43 -2.29
CA TRP A 91 12.16 -5.56 -2.80
C TRP A 91 13.16 -5.18 -1.69
N CYS A 92 12.67 -4.78 -0.52
CA CYS A 92 13.48 -4.43 0.64
C CYS A 92 14.31 -5.62 1.15
N LEU A 93 13.75 -6.84 1.16
CA LEU A 93 14.49 -8.05 1.53
C LEU A 93 15.60 -8.37 0.53
N TYR A 94 15.35 -8.16 -0.77
CA TYR A 94 16.33 -8.43 -1.82
C TYR A 94 17.50 -7.43 -1.79
N PHE A 95 17.21 -6.13 -1.70
CA PHE A 95 18.25 -5.08 -1.71
C PHE A 95 18.80 -4.73 -0.33
N ARG A 96 18.19 -5.21 0.76
CA ARG A 96 18.58 -4.98 2.17
C ARG A 96 18.79 -3.49 2.51
N THR A 97 17.91 -2.64 1.98
CA THR A 97 18.01 -1.18 2.09
C THR A 97 17.46 -0.64 3.41
N GLU A 98 16.53 -1.36 4.04
CA GLU A 98 15.77 -0.88 5.19
C GLU A 98 16.12 -1.61 6.48
N GLY A 99 15.99 -0.90 7.60
CA GLY A 99 16.23 -1.43 8.94
C GLY A 99 15.10 -2.33 9.47
N PRO A 100 15.33 -3.03 10.60
CA PRO A 100 14.39 -4.01 11.14
C PRO A 100 13.02 -3.41 11.52
N VAL A 101 12.98 -2.15 11.94
CA VAL A 101 11.74 -1.44 12.29
C VAL A 101 10.82 -1.27 11.08
N MET A 102 11.37 -0.90 9.92
CA MET A 102 10.59 -0.76 8.68
C MET A 102 10.10 -2.11 8.18
N LEU A 103 10.93 -3.16 8.26
CA LEU A 103 10.50 -4.51 7.91
C LEU A 103 9.37 -5.01 8.82
N MET A 104 9.45 -4.74 10.13
CA MET A 104 8.37 -5.05 11.06
C MET A 104 7.09 -4.28 10.73
N HIS A 105 7.20 -2.99 10.37
CA HIS A 105 6.07 -2.20 9.89
C HIS A 105 5.40 -2.87 8.67
N HIS A 106 6.17 -3.30 7.67
CA HIS A 106 5.60 -4.00 6.51
C HIS A 106 4.87 -5.29 6.93
N VAL A 107 5.47 -6.12 7.77
CA VAL A 107 4.85 -7.37 8.23
C VAL A 107 3.53 -7.11 8.95
N VAL A 108 3.51 -6.17 9.89
CA VAL A 108 2.31 -5.80 10.64
C VAL A 108 1.22 -5.27 9.70
N SER A 109 1.57 -4.37 8.78
CA SER A 109 0.63 -3.81 7.79
C SER A 109 0.06 -4.89 6.85
N ILE A 110 0.90 -5.82 6.36
CA ILE A 110 0.48 -6.94 5.52
C ILE A 110 -0.51 -7.84 6.26
N ILE A 111 -0.18 -8.24 7.50
CA ILE A 111 -1.04 -9.10 8.31
C ILE A 111 -2.37 -8.39 8.61
N PHE A 112 -2.33 -7.12 9.00
CA PHE A 112 -3.51 -6.34 9.33
C PHE A 112 -4.47 -6.23 8.14
N MET A 113 -3.98 -5.88 6.95
CA MET A 113 -4.79 -5.83 5.74
C MET A 113 -5.32 -7.21 5.33
N ALA A 114 -4.50 -8.26 5.45
CA ALA A 114 -4.91 -9.63 5.14
C ALA A 114 -6.06 -10.10 6.06
N ILE A 115 -5.97 -9.81 7.36
CA ILE A 115 -7.03 -10.13 8.32
C ILE A 115 -8.32 -9.37 7.99
N CYS A 116 -8.23 -8.06 7.70
CA CYS A 116 -9.40 -7.27 7.30
C CYS A 116 -10.08 -7.82 6.04
N LEU A 117 -9.29 -8.23 5.04
CA LEU A 117 -9.80 -8.83 3.81
C LEU A 117 -10.41 -10.22 4.04
N HIS A 118 -9.81 -11.04 4.92
CA HIS A 118 -10.30 -12.38 5.24
C HIS A 118 -11.60 -12.34 6.05
N LEU A 119 -11.66 -11.49 7.08
CA LEU A 119 -12.87 -11.32 7.90
C LEU A 119 -13.98 -10.57 7.16
N GLY A 120 -13.63 -9.77 6.14
CA GLY A 120 -14.60 -9.02 5.35
C GLY A 120 -15.26 -7.86 6.11
N ILE A 121 -14.66 -7.41 7.20
CA ILE A 121 -15.16 -6.34 8.07
C ILE A 121 -14.07 -5.31 8.39
N SER A 122 -14.48 -4.16 8.91
CA SER A 122 -13.62 -3.04 9.37
C SER A 122 -12.88 -2.29 8.25
N GLY A 123 -13.41 -2.35 7.03
CA GLY A 123 -12.77 -1.75 5.85
C GLY A 123 -12.68 -0.23 5.94
N THR A 124 -13.63 0.43 6.61
CA THR A 124 -13.59 1.88 6.84
C THR A 124 -12.37 2.27 7.68
N GLU A 125 -12.15 1.56 8.78
CA GLU A 125 -11.10 1.82 9.76
C GLU A 125 -9.71 1.51 9.18
N VAL A 126 -9.59 0.39 8.47
CA VAL A 126 -8.32 0.04 7.82
C VAL A 126 -8.00 1.02 6.70
N VAL A 127 -8.98 1.45 5.89
CA VAL A 127 -8.76 2.45 4.84
C VAL A 127 -8.42 3.83 5.44
N ALA A 128 -9.04 4.23 6.54
CA ALA A 128 -8.67 5.45 7.26
C ALA A 128 -7.24 5.40 7.83
N THR A 129 -6.83 4.23 8.33
CA THR A 129 -5.46 4.00 8.79
C THR A 129 -4.47 4.08 7.64
N ILE A 130 -4.79 3.46 6.50
CA ILE A 130 -4.00 3.55 5.26
C ILE A 130 -3.85 5.01 4.83
N PHE A 131 -4.93 5.78 4.80
CA PHE A 131 -4.90 7.20 4.46
C PHE A 131 -3.87 7.97 5.30
N GLY A 132 -3.92 7.82 6.62
CA GLY A 132 -2.95 8.47 7.52
C GLY A 132 -1.51 8.03 7.26
N SER A 133 -1.28 6.74 7.02
CA SER A 133 0.06 6.19 6.77
C SER A 133 0.65 6.56 5.40
N GLU A 134 -0.19 6.71 4.37
CA GLU A 134 0.28 7.03 3.02
C GLU A 134 0.59 8.52 2.88
N ILE A 135 -0.18 9.38 3.57
CA ILE A 135 0.14 10.81 3.66
C ILE A 135 1.55 11.02 4.19
N THR A 136 1.89 10.37 5.32
CA THR A 136 3.22 10.50 5.90
C THR A 136 4.29 9.92 4.97
N SER A 137 3.97 8.84 4.25
CA SER A 137 4.87 8.22 3.27
C SER A 137 5.22 9.13 2.09
N ILE A 138 4.28 9.97 1.62
CA ILE A 138 4.57 11.00 0.61
C ILE A 138 5.64 11.97 1.13
N PHE A 139 5.44 12.52 2.32
CA PHE A 139 6.38 13.49 2.91
C PHE A 139 7.77 12.86 3.15
N LEU A 140 7.82 11.63 3.66
CA LEU A 140 9.08 10.91 3.91
C LEU A 140 9.86 10.67 2.61
N ASN A 141 9.19 10.28 1.53
CA ASN A 141 9.86 10.05 0.24
C ASN A 141 10.41 11.35 -0.36
N VAL A 142 9.67 12.45 -0.26
CA VAL A 142 10.14 13.77 -0.70
C VAL A 142 11.39 14.18 0.09
N VAL A 143 11.37 14.08 1.42
CA VAL A 143 12.51 14.44 2.28
C VAL A 143 13.73 13.56 2.00
N ARG A 144 13.54 12.24 1.86
CA ARG A 144 14.63 11.30 1.53
C ARG A 144 15.27 11.54 0.16
N TRP A 145 14.61 12.20 -0.78
CA TRP A 145 15.22 12.60 -2.06
C TRP A 145 16.12 13.82 -1.95
N TYR A 146 15.95 14.66 -0.92
CA TYR A 146 16.82 15.83 -0.69
C TYR A 146 18.03 15.51 0.18
N ILE A 147 18.02 14.40 0.91
CA ILE A 147 19.08 14.01 1.87
C ILE A 147 20.07 12.99 1.26
N VAL A 148 19.84 12.53 0.02
CA VAL A 148 20.69 11.57 -0.69
C VAL A 148 21.24 12.15 -1.99
#